data_AF-A0A7S3NP06-F1
#
_entry.id   AF-A0A7S3NP06-F1
#
_cell.length_a   1.000
_cell.length_b   1.000
_cell.length_c   1.000
_cell.angle_alpha   90.00
_cell.angle_beta   90.00
_cell.angle_gamma   90.00
#
_symmetry.space_group_name_H-M   'P 1'
#
loop_
_entity.id
_entity.type
_entity.pdbx_description
1 polymer ?
#
loop_
_entity_poly.entity_id
_entity_poly.type
_entity_poly.pdbx_seq_one_letter_code
_entity_poly.pdbx_strand_id
1 'polypeptide(L)'
;FLIVFQRMDSIYKKFVKQKLGLDPNTASLSNVTNKLQKDSFDGSISEGFELFILIKLLIQDNDPSAMKKYKEFESQCPDEKSPDSLHRSMQFYQKFTGTCEVIVHDELFKVYFPILPICRFLSASSKKYFLENVPRESPQHKINGFLSAIPDFIDEMEHTESLRHGKIKITPQIVSLIRDVCLFFALVINVLILYDYEYVSEVQSNSSEALKPQLKHTYNETLLFILGIILISFCTLLLLLW
;
A
#
# COMPACT_ATOMS: atom_id res chain seq x y z
N PHE A 1 -16.57 -33.51 0.56
CA PHE A 1 -16.97 -32.13 0.20
C PHE A 1 -17.56 -31.35 1.35
N LEU A 2 -18.73 -31.69 1.93
CA LEU A 2 -19.27 -30.95 3.10
C LEU A 2 -18.29 -30.91 4.29
N ILE A 3 -17.67 -32.04 4.60
CA ILE A 3 -16.62 -32.14 5.64
C ILE A 3 -15.44 -31.19 5.34
N VAL A 4 -15.08 -31.02 4.07
CA VAL A 4 -13.98 -30.13 3.66
C VAL A 4 -14.35 -28.68 3.91
N PHE A 5 -15.56 -28.26 3.51
CA PHE A 5 -16.05 -26.91 3.80
C PHE A 5 -16.15 -26.64 5.30
N GLN A 6 -16.65 -27.59 6.10
CA GLN A 6 -16.68 -27.48 7.56
C GLN A 6 -15.27 -27.39 8.18
N ARG A 7 -14.30 -28.14 7.63
CA ARG A 7 -12.90 -28.07 8.07
C ARG A 7 -12.30 -26.69 7.76
N MET A 8 -12.49 -26.19 6.55
CA MET A 8 -12.03 -24.86 6.13
C MET A 8 -12.60 -23.74 7.01
N ASP A 9 -13.88 -23.85 7.39
CA ASP A 9 -14.53 -22.90 8.29
C ASP A 9 -13.97 -22.96 9.72
N SER A 10 -13.74 -24.17 10.24
CA SER A 10 -13.11 -24.37 11.54
C SER A 10 -11.69 -23.75 11.57
N ILE A 11 -10.91 -23.95 10.50
CA ILE A 11 -9.58 -23.34 10.34
C ILE A 11 -9.69 -21.81 10.32
N TYR A 12 -10.61 -21.26 9.52
CA TYR A 12 -10.84 -19.82 9.44
C TYR A 12 -11.23 -19.22 10.80
N LYS A 13 -12.19 -19.83 11.51
CA LYS A 13 -12.62 -19.39 12.84
C LYS A 13 -11.47 -19.37 13.84
N LYS A 14 -10.65 -20.42 13.83
CA LYS A 14 -9.47 -20.52 14.69
C LYS A 14 -8.48 -19.41 14.36
N PHE A 15 -8.21 -19.18 13.08
CA PHE A 15 -7.32 -18.12 12.61
C PHE A 15 -7.80 -16.72 13.03
N VAL A 16 -9.06 -16.38 12.77
CA VAL A 16 -9.64 -15.07 13.11
C VAL A 16 -9.62 -14.82 14.62
N LYS A 17 -9.93 -15.85 15.43
CA LYS A 17 -9.94 -15.73 16.88
C LYS A 17 -8.54 -15.65 17.48
N GLN A 18 -7.64 -16.56 17.10
CA GLN A 18 -6.34 -16.71 17.74
C GLN A 18 -5.29 -15.72 17.20
N LYS A 19 -5.26 -15.51 15.88
CA LYS A 19 -4.22 -14.69 15.24
C LYS A 19 -4.64 -13.23 15.09
N LEU A 20 -5.92 -12.96 14.82
CA LEU A 20 -6.42 -11.59 14.63
C LEU A 20 -7.11 -11.01 15.88
N GLY A 21 -7.44 -11.84 16.88
CA GLY A 21 -8.12 -11.41 18.11
C GLY A 21 -9.56 -10.91 17.85
N LEU A 22 -10.19 -11.32 16.76
CA LEU A 22 -11.53 -10.92 16.37
C LEU A 22 -12.53 -12.05 16.66
N ASP A 23 -13.80 -11.70 16.87
CA ASP A 23 -14.87 -12.70 16.94
C ASP A 23 -15.24 -13.17 15.52
N PRO A 24 -15.03 -14.46 15.18
CA PRO A 24 -15.27 -14.95 13.82
C PRO A 24 -16.75 -14.89 13.39
N ASN A 25 -17.68 -14.86 14.34
CA ASN A 25 -19.11 -14.85 14.05
C ASN A 25 -19.67 -13.43 13.82
N THR A 26 -18.88 -12.39 14.09
CA THR A 26 -19.29 -10.98 13.91
C THR A 26 -18.32 -10.17 13.04
N ALA A 27 -17.08 -10.62 12.89
CA ALA A 27 -16.08 -9.92 12.08
C ALA A 27 -16.49 -9.87 10.60
N SER A 28 -16.56 -8.65 10.05
CA SER A 28 -16.72 -8.42 8.62
C SER A 28 -15.41 -8.71 7.88
N LEU A 29 -15.52 -9.01 6.58
CA LEU A 29 -14.36 -9.24 5.72
C LEU A 29 -13.41 -8.03 5.71
N SER A 30 -13.94 -6.82 5.81
CA SER A 30 -13.16 -5.58 5.90
C SER A 30 -12.37 -5.48 7.21
N ASN A 31 -12.97 -5.87 8.34
CA ASN A 31 -12.28 -5.90 9.64
C ASN A 31 -11.15 -6.91 9.66
N VAL A 32 -11.42 -8.11 9.15
CA VAL A 32 -10.40 -9.17 8.98
C VAL A 32 -9.28 -8.65 8.08
N THR A 33 -9.63 -8.12 6.91
CA THR A 33 -8.66 -7.56 5.96
C THR A 33 -7.79 -6.51 6.67
N ASN A 34 -8.36 -5.53 7.36
CA ASN A 34 -7.59 -4.46 8.00
C ASN A 34 -6.62 -4.94 9.10
N LYS A 35 -6.86 -6.09 9.71
CA LYS A 35 -6.02 -6.67 10.76
C LYS A 35 -4.94 -7.63 10.26
N LEU A 36 -5.02 -8.05 9.00
CA LEU A 36 -3.99 -8.91 8.41
C LEU A 36 -2.63 -8.17 8.33
N GLN A 37 -1.55 -8.93 8.51
CA GLN A 37 -0.13 -8.56 8.42
C GLN A 37 0.57 -9.53 7.44
N LYS A 38 1.82 -9.25 7.03
CA LYS A 38 2.56 -10.06 6.04
C LYS A 38 2.66 -11.52 6.39
N ASP A 39 2.90 -11.82 7.66
CA ASP A 39 3.05 -13.14 8.26
C ASP A 39 1.71 -13.76 8.65
N SER A 40 0.58 -13.09 8.38
CA SER A 40 -0.74 -13.58 8.79
C SER A 40 -1.10 -14.91 8.17
N PHE A 41 -0.62 -15.22 6.97
CA PHE A 41 -0.94 -16.48 6.30
C PHE A 41 -0.06 -17.67 6.73
N ASP A 42 0.90 -17.43 7.62
CA ASP A 42 1.75 -18.50 8.14
C ASP A 42 1.00 -19.38 9.15
N GLY A 43 1.26 -20.69 9.10
CA GLY A 43 0.70 -21.69 10.01
C GLY A 43 -0.64 -22.26 9.55
N SER A 44 -1.56 -22.52 10.47
CA SER A 44 -2.75 -23.36 10.20
C SER A 44 -3.70 -22.84 9.12
N ILE A 45 -3.65 -21.56 8.74
CA ILE A 45 -4.51 -21.01 7.69
C ILE A 45 -4.06 -21.45 6.28
N SER A 46 -2.79 -21.87 6.11
CA SER A 46 -2.30 -22.43 4.85
C SER A 46 -3.05 -23.70 4.47
N GLU A 47 -3.34 -24.58 5.43
CA GLU A 47 -4.19 -25.77 5.25
C GLU A 47 -5.55 -25.39 4.67
N GLY A 48 -6.14 -24.28 5.13
CA GLY A 48 -7.40 -23.76 4.60
C GLY A 48 -7.31 -23.35 3.13
N PHE A 49 -6.22 -22.68 2.74
CA PHE A 49 -5.97 -22.32 1.34
C PHE A 49 -5.71 -23.54 0.46
N GLU A 50 -4.92 -24.51 0.94
CA GLU A 50 -4.66 -25.77 0.23
C GLU A 50 -5.95 -26.54 -0.07
N LEU A 51 -6.85 -26.65 0.93
CA LEU A 51 -8.15 -27.28 0.75
C LEU A 51 -9.02 -26.53 -0.26
N PHE A 52 -9.03 -25.20 -0.22
CA PHE A 52 -9.79 -24.38 -1.17
C PHE A 52 -9.26 -24.54 -2.60
N ILE A 53 -7.94 -24.51 -2.76
CA ILE A 53 -7.26 -24.69 -4.05
C ILE A 53 -7.56 -26.08 -4.61
N LEU A 54 -7.50 -27.13 -3.79
CA LEU A 54 -7.87 -28.49 -4.20
C LEU A 54 -9.29 -28.54 -4.76
N ILE A 55 -10.26 -27.89 -4.08
CA ILE A 55 -11.65 -27.81 -4.58
C ILE A 55 -11.70 -27.10 -5.94
N LYS A 56 -10.95 -26.00 -6.12
CA LYS A 56 -10.89 -25.28 -7.40
C LYS A 56 -10.28 -26.11 -8.53
N LEU A 57 -9.26 -26.90 -8.24
CA LEU A 57 -8.65 -27.83 -9.20
C LEU A 57 -9.64 -28.92 -9.63
N LEU A 58 -10.34 -29.54 -8.68
CA LEU A 58 -11.37 -30.54 -8.99
C LEU A 58 -12.51 -29.99 -9.85
N ILE A 59 -12.89 -28.72 -9.62
CA ILE A 59 -13.90 -28.03 -10.45
C ILE A 59 -13.36 -27.79 -11.87
N GLN A 60 -12.09 -27.43 -12.00
CA GLN A 60 -11.45 -27.20 -13.29
C GLN A 60 -11.33 -28.48 -14.12
N ASP A 61 -11.08 -29.62 -13.48
CA ASP A 61 -11.03 -30.94 -14.12
C ASP A 61 -12.44 -31.49 -14.46
N ASN A 62 -13.46 -30.63 -14.40
CA ASN A 62 -14.86 -30.95 -14.69
C ASN A 62 -15.45 -32.09 -13.85
N ASP A 63 -14.99 -32.29 -12.59
CA ASP A 63 -15.64 -33.26 -11.71
C ASP A 63 -17.11 -32.82 -11.45
N PRO A 64 -18.10 -33.59 -11.92
CA PRO A 64 -19.50 -33.19 -11.86
C PRO A 64 -20.02 -33.13 -10.42
N SER A 65 -19.42 -33.90 -9.50
CA SER A 65 -19.78 -33.91 -8.08
C SER A 65 -19.29 -32.65 -7.36
N ALA A 66 -18.08 -32.18 -7.66
CA ALA A 66 -17.49 -30.96 -7.13
C ALA A 66 -18.21 -29.72 -7.65
N MET A 67 -18.49 -29.66 -8.96
CA MET A 67 -19.24 -28.55 -9.57
C MET A 67 -20.65 -28.42 -9.00
N LYS A 68 -21.39 -29.53 -8.92
CA LYS A 68 -22.75 -29.52 -8.37
C LYS A 68 -22.75 -29.05 -6.93
N LYS A 69 -21.85 -29.58 -6.10
CA LYS A 69 -21.78 -29.20 -4.67
C LYS A 69 -21.28 -27.79 -4.46
N TYR A 70 -20.34 -27.30 -5.26
CA TYR A 70 -19.89 -25.90 -5.20
C TYR A 70 -21.03 -24.94 -5.56
N LYS A 71 -21.78 -25.23 -6.64
CA LYS A 71 -22.93 -24.41 -7.06
C LYS A 71 -24.09 -24.47 -6.09
N GLU A 72 -24.42 -25.66 -5.56
CA GLU A 72 -25.40 -25.82 -4.50
C GLU A 72 -25.03 -24.98 -3.28
N PHE A 73 -23.74 -25.00 -2.91
CA PHE A 73 -23.21 -24.24 -1.79
C PHE A 73 -23.20 -22.72 -2.03
N GLU A 74 -22.86 -22.28 -3.23
CA GLU A 74 -22.90 -20.87 -3.64
C GLU A 74 -24.34 -20.34 -3.70
N SER A 75 -25.28 -21.16 -4.19
CA SER A 75 -26.71 -20.79 -4.32
C SER A 75 -27.48 -20.76 -3.00
N GLN A 76 -27.04 -21.48 -1.97
CA GLN A 76 -27.65 -21.47 -0.64
C GLN A 76 -27.31 -20.21 0.19
N CYS A 77 -26.52 -19.28 -0.35
CA CYS A 77 -26.04 -18.12 0.37
C CYS A 77 -26.22 -16.81 -0.43
N PRO A 78 -27.41 -16.20 -0.42
CA PRO A 78 -27.71 -15.04 -1.28
C PRO A 78 -27.23 -13.69 -0.74
N ASP A 79 -26.89 -13.57 0.55
CA ASP A 79 -26.68 -12.26 1.19
C ASP A 79 -25.32 -12.10 1.88
N GLU A 80 -24.68 -10.95 1.61
CA GLU A 80 -23.45 -10.42 2.26
C GLU A 80 -23.62 -10.23 3.78
N LYS A 81 -24.87 -10.27 4.28
CA LYS A 81 -25.25 -10.16 5.69
C LYS A 81 -25.73 -11.48 6.30
N SER A 82 -25.56 -12.62 5.63
CA SER A 82 -25.94 -13.90 6.22
C SER A 82 -25.13 -14.14 7.52
N PRO A 83 -25.80 -14.56 8.61
CA PRO A 83 -25.12 -14.87 9.87
C PRO A 83 -24.28 -16.15 9.78
N ASP A 84 -24.28 -16.83 8.63
CA ASP A 84 -23.58 -18.09 8.47
C ASP A 84 -22.08 -17.86 8.35
N SER A 85 -21.38 -18.29 9.39
CA SER A 85 -19.93 -18.27 9.48
C SER A 85 -19.22 -18.93 8.29
N LEU A 86 -19.85 -19.95 7.69
CA LEU A 86 -19.30 -20.70 6.57
C LEU A 86 -19.23 -19.85 5.29
N HIS A 87 -20.18 -18.93 5.10
CA HIS A 87 -20.15 -17.99 3.99
C HIS A 87 -18.95 -17.04 4.09
N ARG A 88 -18.64 -16.57 5.30
CA ARG A 88 -17.52 -15.63 5.53
C ARG A 88 -16.17 -16.27 5.33
N SER A 89 -16.00 -17.51 5.80
CA SER A 89 -14.77 -18.26 5.53
C SER A 89 -14.59 -18.48 4.03
N MET A 90 -15.66 -18.80 3.30
CA MET A 90 -15.60 -18.95 1.84
C MET A 90 -15.26 -17.64 1.11
N GLN A 91 -15.93 -16.54 1.45
CA GLN A 91 -15.62 -15.21 0.91
C GLN A 91 -14.16 -14.81 1.17
N PHE A 92 -13.64 -15.15 2.36
CA PHE A 92 -12.24 -14.92 2.70
C PHE A 92 -11.30 -15.69 1.76
N TYR A 93 -11.47 -17.01 1.62
CA TYR A 93 -10.60 -17.80 0.74
C TYR A 93 -10.74 -17.37 -0.73
N GLN A 94 -11.95 -17.04 -1.19
CA GLN A 94 -12.18 -16.54 -2.54
C GLN A 94 -11.49 -15.19 -2.79
N LYS A 95 -11.54 -14.26 -1.83
CA LYS A 95 -10.89 -12.95 -1.94
C LYS A 95 -9.36 -13.05 -1.96
N PHE A 96 -8.80 -13.99 -1.20
CA PHE A 96 -7.35 -14.15 -1.03
C PHE A 96 -6.76 -15.30 -1.82
N THR A 97 -7.47 -15.84 -2.82
CA THR A 97 -6.92 -16.81 -3.77
C THR A 97 -6.87 -16.17 -5.16
N GLY A 98 -5.68 -16.13 -5.75
CA GLY A 98 -5.44 -15.65 -7.09
C GLY A 98 -5.32 -16.80 -8.07
N THR A 99 -5.40 -16.46 -9.36
CA THR A 99 -5.16 -17.38 -10.47
C THR A 99 -4.23 -16.76 -11.49
N CYS A 100 -3.29 -17.53 -12.01
CA CYS A 100 -2.54 -17.18 -13.20
C CYS A 100 -2.56 -18.32 -14.21
N GLU A 101 -2.33 -17.97 -15.47
CA GLU A 101 -2.18 -18.91 -16.57
C GLU A 101 -0.70 -18.93 -16.97
N VAL A 102 -0.12 -20.12 -17.09
CA VAL A 102 1.29 -20.32 -17.39
C VAL A 102 1.39 -21.34 -18.52
N ILE A 103 2.24 -21.07 -19.50
CA ILE A 103 2.54 -22.01 -20.58
C ILE A 103 3.74 -22.83 -20.16
N VAL A 104 3.58 -24.15 -20.13
CA VAL A 104 4.65 -25.12 -19.82
C VAL A 104 4.61 -26.20 -20.90
N HIS A 105 5.73 -26.39 -21.61
CA HIS A 105 5.81 -27.34 -22.74
C HIS A 105 4.67 -27.18 -23.77
N ASP A 106 4.38 -25.94 -24.18
CA ASP A 106 3.30 -25.59 -25.12
C ASP A 106 1.86 -25.90 -24.64
N GLU A 107 1.68 -26.31 -23.38
CA GLU A 107 0.39 -26.51 -22.76
C GLU A 107 0.07 -25.38 -21.77
N LEU A 108 -1.19 -24.92 -21.79
CA LEU A 108 -1.68 -23.86 -20.92
C LEU A 108 -2.18 -24.45 -19.59
N PHE A 109 -1.48 -24.13 -18.50
CA PHE A 109 -1.85 -24.52 -17.15
C PHE A 109 -2.42 -23.34 -16.38
N LYS A 110 -3.50 -23.58 -15.64
CA LYS A 110 -4.06 -22.61 -14.69
C LYS A 110 -3.62 -22.96 -13.27
N VAL A 111 -2.91 -22.04 -12.62
CA VAL A 111 -2.35 -22.21 -11.29
C VAL A 111 -3.11 -21.33 -10.29
N TYR A 112 -3.50 -21.90 -9.15
CA TYR A 112 -4.12 -21.19 -8.04
C TYR A 112 -3.10 -21.00 -6.92
N PHE A 113 -3.09 -19.82 -6.30
CA PHE A 113 -2.18 -19.51 -5.20
C PHE A 113 -2.81 -18.52 -4.22
N PRO A 114 -2.43 -18.56 -2.93
CA PRO A 114 -2.86 -17.55 -1.97
C PRO A 114 -2.22 -16.19 -2.27
N ILE A 115 -3.02 -15.13 -2.30
CA ILE A 115 -2.55 -13.75 -2.45
C ILE A 115 -2.08 -13.27 -1.09
N LEU A 116 -0.77 -13.03 -0.95
CA LEU A 116 -0.19 -12.59 0.32
C LEU A 116 -0.81 -11.25 0.78
N PRO A 117 -1.07 -11.07 2.09
CA PRO A 117 -1.67 -9.84 2.60
C PRO A 117 -0.84 -8.59 2.32
N ILE A 118 0.46 -8.74 2.16
CA ILE A 118 1.38 -7.64 1.86
C ILE A 118 1.10 -6.98 0.50
N CYS A 119 0.56 -7.74 -0.47
CA CYS A 119 0.30 -7.27 -1.83
C CYS A 119 -0.69 -6.09 -1.93
N ARG A 120 -1.47 -5.83 -0.87
CA ARG A 120 -2.41 -4.70 -0.84
C ARG A 120 -1.73 -3.34 -0.62
N PHE A 121 -0.48 -3.35 -0.14
CA PHE A 121 0.23 -2.14 0.26
C PHE A 121 0.87 -1.42 -0.93
N LEU A 122 0.81 -2.01 -2.13
CA LEU A 122 1.24 -1.36 -3.35
C LEU A 122 0.28 -0.23 -3.73
N SER A 123 0.80 1.00 -3.79
CA SER A 123 -0.01 2.19 -4.04
C SER A 123 -0.64 2.20 -5.44
N ALA A 124 -1.81 2.83 -5.57
CA ALA A 124 -2.45 3.02 -6.86
C ALA A 124 -1.63 3.92 -7.80
N SER A 125 -0.88 4.86 -7.22
CA SER A 125 0.08 5.73 -7.93
C SER A 125 1.20 4.92 -8.57
N SER A 126 1.85 4.01 -7.84
CA SER A 126 2.93 3.18 -8.38
C SER A 126 2.43 2.25 -9.48
N LYS A 127 1.23 1.67 -9.30
CA LYS A 127 0.58 0.88 -10.36
C LYS A 127 0.35 1.70 -11.63
N LYS A 128 -0.19 2.92 -11.48
CA LYS A 128 -0.43 3.82 -12.62
C LYS A 128 0.88 4.23 -13.30
N TYR A 129 1.86 4.64 -12.52
CA TYR A 129 3.18 5.04 -13.01
C TYR A 129 3.86 3.92 -13.79
N PHE A 130 3.85 2.69 -13.24
CA PHE A 130 4.40 1.53 -13.96
C PHE A 130 3.68 1.27 -15.28
N LEU A 131 2.34 1.32 -15.28
CA LEU A 131 1.58 1.12 -16.51
C LEU A 131 1.90 2.17 -17.57
N GLU A 132 2.15 3.42 -17.19
CA GLU A 132 2.48 4.51 -18.11
C GLU A 132 3.92 4.44 -18.63
N ASN A 133 4.87 3.96 -17.82
CA ASN A 133 6.32 4.05 -18.11
C ASN A 133 6.98 2.73 -18.52
N VAL A 134 6.31 1.58 -18.36
CA VAL A 134 6.91 0.29 -18.76
C VAL A 134 7.17 0.24 -20.28
N PRO A 135 8.34 -0.21 -20.74
CA PRO A 135 8.63 -0.39 -22.16
C PRO A 135 7.64 -1.38 -22.81
N ARG A 136 7.02 -0.98 -23.92
CA ARG A 136 5.98 -1.77 -24.63
C ARG A 136 6.30 -2.05 -26.10
N GLU A 137 7.55 -1.83 -26.50
CA GLU A 137 7.98 -1.99 -27.90
C GLU A 137 7.93 -3.45 -28.37
N SER A 138 8.15 -4.40 -27.46
CA SER A 138 7.92 -5.83 -27.73
C SER A 138 7.36 -6.57 -26.52
N PRO A 139 6.76 -7.76 -26.71
CA PRO A 139 6.32 -8.61 -25.59
C PRO A 139 7.44 -8.94 -24.60
N GLN A 140 8.67 -9.15 -25.09
CA GLN A 140 9.84 -9.41 -24.27
C GLN A 140 10.22 -8.18 -23.43
N HIS A 141 10.20 -6.98 -24.01
CA HIS A 141 10.45 -5.73 -23.27
C HIS A 141 9.42 -5.51 -22.16
N LYS A 142 8.15 -5.85 -22.41
CA LYS A 142 7.09 -5.76 -21.41
C LYS A 142 7.33 -6.71 -20.23
N ILE A 143 7.70 -7.96 -20.51
CA ILE A 143 7.98 -8.96 -19.46
C ILE A 143 9.23 -8.56 -18.67
N ASN A 144 10.31 -8.19 -19.35
CA ASN A 144 11.54 -7.77 -18.70
C ASN A 144 11.32 -6.52 -17.84
N GLY A 145 10.61 -5.51 -18.36
CA GLY A 145 10.26 -4.31 -17.60
C GLY A 145 9.41 -4.61 -16.37
N PHE A 146 8.50 -5.58 -16.45
CA PHE A 146 7.75 -6.04 -15.29
C PHE A 146 8.65 -6.75 -14.27
N LEU A 147 9.47 -7.70 -14.70
CA LEU A 147 10.39 -8.44 -13.82
C LEU A 147 11.39 -7.52 -13.12
N SER A 148 11.91 -6.51 -13.82
CA SER A 148 12.84 -5.53 -13.25
C SER A 148 12.19 -4.62 -12.20
N ALA A 149 10.88 -4.38 -12.28
CA ALA A 149 10.16 -3.53 -11.31
C ALA A 149 9.66 -4.30 -10.07
N ILE A 150 9.70 -5.63 -10.07
CA ILE A 150 9.23 -6.45 -8.94
C ILE A 150 9.95 -6.12 -7.62
N PRO A 151 11.29 -5.99 -7.56
CA PRO A 151 11.99 -5.66 -6.32
C PRO A 151 11.51 -4.33 -5.73
N ASP A 152 11.41 -3.28 -6.56
CA ASP A 152 10.93 -1.97 -6.14
C ASP A 152 9.50 -2.02 -5.57
N PHE A 153 8.62 -2.84 -6.18
CA PHE A 153 7.28 -3.04 -5.65
C PHE A 153 7.28 -3.78 -4.32
N ILE A 154 8.14 -4.79 -4.15
CA ILE A 154 8.27 -5.52 -2.88
C ILE A 154 8.73 -4.56 -1.78
N ASP A 155 9.75 -3.74 -2.06
CA ASP A 155 10.29 -2.75 -1.12
C ASP A 155 9.23 -1.70 -0.74
N GLU A 156 8.47 -1.18 -1.72
CA GLU A 156 7.35 -0.24 -1.45
C GLU A 156 6.29 -0.90 -0.55
N MET A 157 5.93 -2.15 -0.83
CA MET A 157 4.91 -2.87 -0.07
C MET A 157 5.35 -3.14 1.37
N GLU A 158 6.60 -3.55 1.59
CA GLU A 158 7.18 -3.77 2.91
C GLU A 158 7.29 -2.47 3.72
N HIS A 159 7.79 -1.40 3.08
CA HIS A 159 7.89 -0.08 3.71
C HIS A 159 6.52 0.47 4.10
N THR A 160 5.54 0.41 3.19
CA THR A 160 4.18 0.89 3.44
C THR A 160 3.47 0.08 4.53
N GLU A 161 3.70 -1.23 4.59
CA GLU A 161 3.19 -2.06 5.69
C GLU A 161 3.78 -1.64 7.04
N SER A 162 5.10 -1.44 7.09
CA SER A 162 5.84 -1.01 8.28
C SER A 162 5.30 0.32 8.80
N LEU A 163 5.08 1.30 7.91
CA LEU A 163 4.48 2.60 8.27
C LEU A 163 3.06 2.46 8.82
N ARG A 164 2.22 1.60 8.25
CA ARG A 164 0.82 1.44 8.70
C ARG A 164 0.72 0.80 10.09
N HIS A 165 1.63 -0.11 10.42
CA HIS A 165 1.67 -0.80 11.71
C HIS A 165 2.59 -0.12 12.73
N GLY A 166 3.37 0.88 12.29
CA GLY A 166 4.16 1.74 13.16
C GLY A 166 3.30 2.50 14.16
N LYS A 167 3.92 2.91 15.28
CA LYS A 167 3.24 3.67 16.34
C LYS A 167 2.70 5.03 15.87
N ILE A 168 3.30 5.58 14.80
CA ILE A 168 2.90 6.85 14.20
C ILE A 168 2.16 6.52 12.89
N LYS A 169 0.86 6.79 12.85
CA LYS A 169 0.04 6.58 11.65
C LYS A 169 0.29 7.71 10.66
N ILE A 170 1.37 7.59 9.90
CA ILE A 170 1.74 8.58 8.90
C ILE A 170 1.09 8.16 7.60
N THR A 171 -0.03 8.81 7.29
CA THR A 171 -0.69 8.64 6.01
C THR A 171 0.11 9.39 4.93
N PRO A 172 0.23 8.88 3.69
CA PRO A 172 0.84 9.62 2.58
C PRO A 172 0.28 11.04 2.39
N GLN A 173 -0.98 11.27 2.77
CA GLN A 173 -1.62 12.59 2.81
C GLN A 173 -0.93 13.58 3.74
N ILE A 174 -0.45 13.12 4.92
CA ILE A 174 0.26 13.96 5.89
C ILE A 174 1.61 14.37 5.32
N VAL A 175 2.33 13.45 4.66
CA VAL A 175 3.61 13.75 4.00
C VAL A 175 3.42 14.77 2.89
N SER A 176 2.38 14.61 2.05
CA SER A 176 2.05 15.61 1.02
C SER A 176 1.72 16.97 1.63
N LEU A 177 0.92 16.99 2.71
CA LEU A 177 0.56 18.23 3.40
C LEU A 177 1.79 18.94 3.97
N ILE A 178 2.70 18.21 4.62
CA ILE A 178 3.96 18.77 5.15
C ILE A 178 4.78 19.37 4.01
N ARG A 179 4.89 18.67 2.88
CA ARG A 179 5.60 19.18 1.70
C ARG A 179 4.99 20.48 1.18
N ASP A 180 3.66 20.54 1.07
CA ASP A 180 2.96 21.73 0.57
C ASP A 180 3.09 22.91 1.54
N VAL A 181 3.07 22.65 2.86
CA VAL A 181 3.35 23.64 3.90
C VAL A 181 4.79 24.16 3.83
N CYS A 182 5.79 23.28 3.65
CA CYS A 182 7.17 23.69 3.44
C CYS A 182 7.33 24.62 2.23
N LEU A 183 6.66 24.30 1.12
CA LEU A 183 6.68 25.11 -0.09
C LEU A 183 6.05 26.49 0.15
N PHE A 184 4.93 26.54 0.87
CA PHE A 184 4.29 27.79 1.26
C PHE A 184 5.22 28.67 2.11
N PHE A 185 5.84 28.11 3.15
CA PHE A 185 6.79 28.86 3.99
C PHE A 185 8.02 29.33 3.21
N ALA A 186 8.55 28.50 2.32
CA ALA A 186 9.66 28.89 1.45
C ALA A 186 9.30 30.09 0.55
N LEU A 187 8.08 30.11 -0.02
CA LEU A 187 7.59 31.24 -0.79
C LEU A 187 7.45 32.51 0.06
N VAL A 188 6.86 32.39 1.25
CA VAL A 188 6.69 33.54 2.17
C VAL A 188 8.05 34.12 2.56
N ILE A 189 9.02 33.29 2.91
CA ILE A 189 10.39 33.73 3.24
C ILE A 189 11.01 34.47 2.05
N ASN A 190 10.93 33.90 0.84
CA ASN A 190 11.48 34.54 -0.36
C ASN A 190 10.81 35.89 -0.66
N VAL A 191 9.50 36.03 -0.46
CA VAL A 191 8.77 37.29 -0.61
C VAL A 191 9.19 38.32 0.45
N LEU A 192 9.36 37.89 1.71
CA LEU A 192 9.86 38.77 2.78
C LEU A 192 11.27 39.28 2.49
N ILE A 193 12.16 38.40 2.03
CA ILE A 193 13.53 38.79 1.62
C ILE A 193 13.48 39.83 0.50
N LEU A 194 12.61 39.65 -0.51
CA LEU A 194 12.45 40.61 -1.60
C LEU A 194 11.90 41.96 -1.12
N TYR A 195 10.99 41.96 -0.14
CA TYR A 195 10.41 43.19 0.39
C TYR A 195 11.42 43.99 1.24
N ASP A 196 12.23 43.31 2.05
CA ASP A 196 13.25 43.93 2.90
C ASP A 196 14.58 44.18 2.19
N TYR A 197 14.61 43.93 0.88
CA TYR A 197 15.79 44.10 0.06
C TYR A 197 16.05 45.58 -0.21
N GLU A 198 17.13 46.11 0.35
CA GLU A 198 17.57 47.48 0.15
C GLU A 198 18.98 47.52 -0.42
N TYR A 199 19.24 48.52 -1.27
CA TYR A 199 20.57 48.79 -1.80
C TYR A 199 21.20 49.94 -1.02
N VAL A 200 22.25 49.65 -0.28
CA VAL A 200 23.02 50.67 0.44
C VAL A 200 24.26 51.01 -0.37
N SER A 201 24.46 52.30 -0.66
CA SER A 201 25.67 52.80 -1.29
C SER A 201 26.79 52.88 -0.25
N GLU A 202 27.84 52.08 -0.44
CA GLU A 202 29.03 52.11 0.40
C GLU A 202 30.13 52.87 -0.36
N VAL A 203 30.55 54.01 0.17
CA VAL A 203 31.64 54.80 -0.41
C VAL A 203 32.96 54.10 -0.10
N GLN A 204 33.56 53.47 -1.11
CA GLN A 204 34.90 52.88 -0.99
C GLN A 204 35.97 53.97 -0.99
N SER A 205 37.06 53.74 -0.24
CA SER A 205 38.23 54.63 -0.10
C SER A 205 38.89 55.06 -1.42
N ASN A 206 38.54 54.40 -2.52
CA ASN A 206 39.10 54.60 -3.86
C ASN A 206 38.12 55.33 -4.81
N SER A 207 37.18 56.11 -4.26
CA SER A 207 36.23 56.95 -5.01
C SER A 207 35.25 56.21 -5.94
N SER A 208 35.14 54.89 -5.80
CA SER A 208 34.16 54.08 -6.55
C SER A 208 32.98 53.79 -5.64
N GLU A 209 31.77 54.15 -6.07
CA GLU A 209 30.53 53.78 -5.36
C GLU A 209 30.17 52.33 -5.71
N ALA A 210 30.15 51.46 -4.71
CA ALA A 210 29.64 50.10 -4.86
C ALA A 210 28.29 50.00 -4.13
N LEU A 211 27.24 49.62 -4.86
CA LEU A 211 25.96 49.25 -4.28
C LEU A 211 26.10 47.85 -3.67
N LYS A 212 26.02 47.76 -2.33
CA LYS A 212 25.93 46.46 -1.66
C LYS A 212 24.49 46.19 -1.27
N PRO A 213 23.96 45.00 -1.59
CA PRO A 213 22.66 44.60 -1.09
C PRO A 213 22.73 44.38 0.42
N GLN A 214 21.81 44.98 1.17
CA GLN A 214 21.68 44.79 2.61
C GLN A 214 20.20 44.58 2.96
N LEU A 215 19.94 43.77 3.98
CA LEU A 215 18.61 43.57 4.54
C LEU A 215 18.31 44.67 5.55
N LYS A 216 17.10 45.23 5.52
CA LYS A 216 16.69 46.30 6.44
C LYS A 216 16.57 45.78 7.88
N HIS A 217 17.45 46.25 8.75
CA HIS A 217 17.75 45.65 10.06
C HIS A 217 16.68 45.76 11.17
N THR A 218 15.47 46.26 10.91
CA THR A 218 14.69 46.89 12.00
C THR A 218 13.54 46.04 12.58
N TYR A 219 12.90 45.12 11.84
CA TYR A 219 11.77 44.34 12.39
C TYR A 219 11.60 42.91 11.87
N ASN A 220 12.09 42.59 10.67
CA ASN A 220 11.78 41.32 10.01
C ASN A 220 12.84 40.22 10.22
N GLU A 221 14.01 40.52 10.79
CA GLU A 221 15.07 39.52 10.99
C GLU A 221 14.67 38.42 11.99
N THR A 222 14.07 38.78 13.12
CA THR A 222 13.62 37.80 14.12
C THR A 222 12.52 36.90 13.55
N LEU A 223 11.60 37.48 12.77
CA LEU A 223 10.52 36.73 12.12
C LEU A 223 11.06 35.81 11.02
N LEU A 224 12.01 36.29 10.20
CA LEU A 224 12.69 35.49 9.18
C LEU A 224 13.45 34.32 9.82
N PHE A 225 14.14 34.56 10.94
CA PHE A 225 14.87 33.54 11.69
C PHE A 225 13.94 32.47 12.25
N ILE A 226 12.82 32.86 12.87
CA ILE A 226 11.80 31.93 13.39
C ILE A 226 11.20 31.11 12.25
N LEU A 227 10.80 31.74 11.15
CA LEU A 227 10.26 31.05 9.98
C LEU A 227 11.29 30.08 9.36
N GLY A 228 12.56 30.48 9.32
CA GLY A 228 13.67 29.62 8.87
C GLY A 228 13.84 28.39 9.75
N ILE A 229 13.83 28.54 11.08
CA ILE A 229 13.89 27.40 12.02
C ILE A 229 12.70 26.46 11.83
N ILE A 230 11.49 27.02 11.68
CA ILE A 230 10.27 26.24 11.44
C ILE A 230 10.40 25.43 10.14
N LEU A 231 10.86 26.05 9.05
CA LEU A 231 11.06 25.39 7.77
C LEU A 231 12.09 24.26 7.86
N ILE A 232 13.24 24.51 8.51
CA ILE A 232 14.29 23.50 8.71
C ILE A 232 13.75 22.32 9.51
N SER A 233 12.97 22.57 10.57
CA SER A 233 12.33 21.53 11.39
C SER A 233 11.35 20.67 10.59
N PHE A 234 10.52 21.27 9.74
CA PHE A 234 9.62 20.50 8.87
C PHE A 234 10.37 19.72 7.78
N CYS A 235 11.45 20.28 7.24
CA CYS A 235 12.31 19.58 6.28
C CYS A 235 13.02 18.38 6.91
N THR A 236 13.55 18.51 8.13
CA THR A 236 14.20 17.39 8.82
C THR A 236 13.19 16.32 9.20
N LEU A 237 11.98 16.70 9.62
CA LEU A 237 10.87 15.77 9.81
C LEU A 237 10.56 15.03 8.51
N LEU A 238 10.43 15.73 7.38
CA LEU A 238 10.14 15.11 6.09
C LEU A 238 11.22 14.10 5.66
N LEU A 239 12.50 14.40 5.91
CA LEU A 239 13.61 13.47 5.64
C LEU A 239 13.59 12.23 6.54
N LEU A 240 13.09 12.33 7.78
CA LEU A 240 12.94 11.17 8.66
C LEU A 240 11.72 10.30 8.31
N LEU A 241 10.76 10.86 7.56
CA LEU A 241 9.53 10.16 7.16
C LEU A 241 9.60 9.52 5.78
N TRP A 242 10.64 9.82 5.01
CA TRP A 242 10.89 9.27 3.68
C TRP A 242 11.90 8.13 3.79
#